data_AF-A0A5M3MIY3-F1
#
_entry.id   AF-A0A5M3MIY3-F1
#
_cell.length_a   1.000
_cell.length_b   1.000
_cell.length_c   1.000
_cell.angle_alpha   90.00
_cell.angle_beta   90.00
_cell.angle_gamma   90.00
#
_symmetry.space_group_name_H-M   'P 1'
#
loop_
_entity.id
_entity.type
_entity.pdbx_description
1 polymer ?
#
loop_
_entity_poly.entity_id
_entity_poly.type
_entity_poly.pdbx_seq_one_letter_code
_entity_poly.pdbx_strand_id
1 'polypeptide(L)'
;RFSDDGIWHMLSQKIALGATYDSPMRQPRSSCYSGTRLEATQALKASLTGVDRKIVWLVGGSGTGKSTIAFSLAEHFNEQKKLAATFFFSQ
;
A
#
# COMPACT_ATOMS: atom_id res chain seq x y z
N ARG A 1 -33.35 -1.61 10.27
CA ARG A 1 -32.10 -0.99 10.78
C ARG A 1 -31.09 -2.12 10.84
N PHE A 2 -30.05 -2.12 10.01
CA PHE A 2 -28.99 -3.13 10.12
C PHE A 2 -28.20 -2.87 11.40
N SER A 3 -27.81 -3.92 12.12
CA SER A 3 -26.77 -3.81 13.14
C SER A 3 -25.44 -3.49 12.48
N ASP A 4 -24.53 -2.84 13.20
CA ASP A 4 -23.20 -2.49 12.68
C ASP A 4 -22.46 -3.73 12.15
N ASP A 5 -22.57 -4.87 12.83
CA ASP A 5 -22.02 -6.16 12.39
C ASP A 5 -22.57 -6.62 11.02
N GLY A 6 -23.87 -6.40 10.78
CA GLY A 6 -24.49 -6.73 9.50
C GLY A 6 -23.98 -5.87 8.35
N ILE A 7 -23.67 -4.60 8.61
CA ILE A 7 -23.08 -3.68 7.62
C ILE A 7 -21.65 -4.11 7.29
N TRP A 8 -20.82 -4.37 8.30
CA TRP A 8 -19.43 -4.81 8.09
C TRP A 8 -19.35 -6.15 7.36
N HIS A 9 -20.23 -7.09 7.68
CA HIS A 9 -20.31 -8.36 6.97
C HIS A 9 -20.63 -8.15 5.48
N MET A 10 -21.62 -7.31 5.15
CA MET A 10 -21.97 -7.00 3.76
C MET A 10 -20.83 -6.32 3.00
N LEU A 11 -20.14 -5.36 3.62
CA LEU A 11 -18.98 -4.70 3.01
C LEU A 11 -17.81 -5.67 2.80
N SER A 12 -17.56 -6.58 3.75
CA SER A 12 -16.49 -7.58 3.62
C SER A 12 -16.66 -8.51 2.41
N GLN A 13 -17.91 -8.77 2.00
CA GLN A 13 -18.21 -9.57 0.81
C GLN A 13 -17.95 -8.82 -0.51
N LYS A 14 -17.68 -7.50 -0.46
CA LYS A 14 -17.40 -6.66 -1.64
C LYS A 14 -15.94 -6.22 -1.73
N ILE A 15 -15.06 -6.86 -0.96
CA ILE A 15 -13.62 -6.58 -1.01
C ILE A 15 -13.05 -7.01 -2.38
N ALA A 16 -12.31 -6.11 -3.01
CA ALA A 16 -11.49 -6.44 -4.16
C ALA A 16 -10.21 -7.15 -3.67
N LEU A 17 -10.24 -8.48 -3.54
CA LEU A 17 -9.10 -9.27 -3.05
C LEU A 17 -7.81 -9.07 -3.86
N GLY A 18 -7.92 -8.74 -5.16
CA GLY A 18 -6.77 -8.40 -6.00
C GLY A 18 -6.04 -7.12 -5.58
N ALA A 19 -6.71 -6.24 -4.83
CA ALA A 19 -6.21 -4.93 -4.46
C ALA A 19 -5.39 -4.90 -3.17
N THR A 20 -5.42 -5.96 -2.36
CA THR A 20 -4.60 -6.03 -1.14
C THR A 20 -3.12 -6.10 -1.51
N TYR A 21 -2.26 -5.41 -0.75
CA TYR A 21 -0.83 -5.32 -1.09
C TYR A 21 -0.16 -6.69 -1.22
N ASP A 22 -0.63 -7.72 -0.53
CA ASP A 22 -0.07 -9.07 -0.48
C ASP A 22 -0.84 -10.11 -1.33
N SER A 23 -1.83 -9.66 -2.11
CA SER A 23 -2.71 -10.52 -2.91
C SER A 23 -1.94 -11.52 -3.78
N PRO A 24 -2.29 -12.82 -3.74
CA PRO A 24 -1.70 -13.83 -4.62
C PRO A 24 -1.88 -13.53 -6.12
N MET A 25 -2.91 -12.75 -6.47
CA MET A 25 -3.20 -12.36 -7.85
C MET A 25 -2.13 -11.43 -8.45
N ARG A 26 -1.25 -10.85 -7.63
CA ARG A 26 -0.20 -9.91 -8.06
C ARG A 26 1.21 -10.51 -7.92
N GLN A 27 1.32 -11.82 -8.10
CA GLN A 27 2.62 -12.51 -8.16
C GLN A 27 3.22 -12.46 -9.59
N PRO A 28 4.55 -12.33 -9.73
CA PRO A 28 5.54 -12.13 -8.68
C PRO A 28 5.44 -10.71 -8.07
N ARG A 29 5.61 -10.63 -6.74
CA ARG A 29 5.55 -9.36 -6.01
C ARG A 29 6.66 -8.44 -6.49
N SER A 30 6.33 -7.18 -6.79
CA SER A 30 7.33 -6.16 -7.10
C SER A 30 7.73 -5.44 -5.82
N SER A 31 8.80 -5.89 -5.16
CA SER A 31 9.46 -5.14 -4.10
C SER A 31 10.68 -4.41 -4.64
N CYS A 32 11.08 -3.31 -3.99
CA CYS A 32 12.34 -2.65 -4.31
C CYS A 32 13.48 -3.61 -4.00
N TYR A 33 14.37 -3.84 -4.97
CA TYR A 33 15.60 -4.57 -4.72
C TYR A 33 16.40 -3.87 -3.62
N SER A 34 17.06 -4.67 -2.79
CA SER A 34 17.94 -4.17 -1.72
C SER A 34 18.94 -3.15 -2.28
N GLY A 35 19.10 -2.03 -1.59
CA GLY A 35 19.99 -0.95 -2.00
C GLY A 35 19.46 0.00 -3.09
N THR A 36 18.27 -0.25 -3.66
CA THR A 36 17.68 0.65 -4.67
C THR A 36 16.66 1.61 -4.06
N ARG A 37 16.51 2.80 -4.66
CA ARG A 37 15.44 3.78 -4.33
C ARG A 37 15.40 4.17 -2.85
N LEU A 38 16.53 4.08 -2.17
CA LEU A 38 16.67 4.32 -0.73
C LEU A 38 16.21 5.72 -0.37
N GLU A 39 16.71 6.73 -1.09
CA GLU A 39 16.40 8.14 -0.85
C GLU A 39 14.90 8.43 -0.94
N ALA A 40 14.25 8.03 -2.04
CA ALA A 40 12.82 8.20 -2.22
C ALA A 40 12.02 7.48 -1.12
N THR A 41 12.39 6.24 -0.80
CA THR A 41 11.71 5.44 0.23
C THR A 41 11.87 6.06 1.62
N GLN A 42 13.06 6.55 1.97
CA GLN A 42 13.32 7.21 3.24
C GLN A 42 12.55 8.54 3.36
N ALA A 43 12.54 9.36 2.31
CA ALA A 43 11.79 10.62 2.29
C ALA A 43 10.28 10.39 2.46
N LEU A 44 9.74 9.35 1.82
CA LEU A 44 8.34 8.95 1.98
C LEU A 44 8.04 8.44 3.39
N LYS A 45 8.89 7.58 3.96
CA LYS A 45 8.75 7.11 5.35
C LYS A 45 8.72 8.27 6.33
N ALA A 46 9.69 9.17 6.25
CA ALA A 46 9.76 10.36 7.11
C ALA A 46 8.51 11.23 6.98
N SER A 47 8.01 11.40 5.75
CA SER A 47 6.77 12.15 5.49
C SER A 47 5.55 11.49 6.10
N LEU A 48 5.40 10.17 5.98
CA LEU A 48 4.26 9.41 6.48
C LEU A 48 4.26 9.23 8.00
N THR A 49 5.43 9.35 8.64
CA THR A 49 5.54 9.34 10.11
C THR A 49 5.43 10.72 10.74
N GLY A 50 5.41 11.79 9.93
CA GLY A 50 5.28 13.16 10.40
C GLY A 50 3.86 13.50 10.88
N VAL A 51 3.73 14.55 11.69
CA VAL A 51 2.46 14.97 12.29
C VAL A 51 1.55 15.70 11.28
N ASP A 52 2.15 16.39 10.31
CA ASP A 52 1.46 17.37 9.45
C ASP A 52 1.07 16.85 8.06
N ARG A 53 1.73 15.79 7.55
CA ARG A 53 1.47 15.28 6.20
C ARG A 53 0.42 14.17 6.24
N LYS A 54 -0.77 14.47 5.72
CA LYS A 54 -1.88 13.49 5.61
C LYS A 54 -1.85 12.71 4.30
N ILE A 55 -1.33 13.29 3.22
CA ILE A 55 -1.35 12.71 1.88
C ILE A 55 -0.05 13.01 1.15
N VAL A 56 0.49 12.03 0.42
CA VAL A 56 1.73 12.16 -0.37
C VAL A 56 1.50 11.61 -1.78
N TRP A 57 1.97 12.35 -2.79
CA TRP A 57 1.94 11.93 -4.19
C TRP A 57 3.35 11.56 -4.68
N LEU A 58 3.51 10.35 -5.22
CA LEU A 58 4.75 9.92 -5.87
C LEU A 58 4.59 10.02 -7.40
N VAL A 59 5.32 10.96 -8.00
CA VAL A 59 5.24 11.27 -9.44
C VAL A 59 6.54 10.86 -10.13
N GLY A 60 6.43 10.38 -11.38
CA GLY A 60 7.59 9.98 -12.19
C GLY A 60 7.17 9.27 -13.48
N GLY A 61 8.11 9.13 -14.42
CA GLY A 61 7.86 8.53 -15.73
C GLY A 61 7.29 7.11 -15.69
N SER A 62 6.71 6.65 -16.80
CA SER A 62 6.25 5.25 -16.91
C SER A 62 7.42 4.28 -16.70
N GLY A 63 7.16 3.11 -16.11
CA GLY A 63 8.19 2.08 -15.89
C GLY A 63 9.21 2.40 -14.79
N THR A 64 9.20 3.58 -14.15
CA THR A 64 10.12 3.90 -13.05
C THR A 64 9.83 3.15 -11.75
N GLY A 65 8.85 2.24 -11.74
CA GLY A 65 8.49 1.38 -10.61
C GLY A 65 7.87 2.11 -9.42
N LYS A 66 7.08 3.17 -9.63
CA LYS A 66 6.35 3.85 -8.55
C LYS A 66 5.51 2.87 -7.72
N SER A 67 4.82 1.94 -8.38
CA SER A 67 4.03 0.89 -7.71
C SER A 67 4.90 -0.03 -6.84
N THR A 68 6.13 -0.31 -7.27
CA THR A 68 7.13 -1.07 -6.51
C THR A 68 7.55 -0.35 -5.22
N ILE A 69 7.68 0.99 -5.26
CA ILE A 69 7.96 1.78 -4.05
C ILE A 69 6.76 1.75 -3.10
N ALA A 70 5.55 1.95 -3.62
CA ALA A 70 4.32 1.88 -2.82
C ALA A 70 4.15 0.50 -2.16
N PHE A 71 4.48 -0.57 -2.89
CA PHE A 71 4.49 -1.93 -2.36
C PHE A 71 5.49 -2.08 -1.21
N SER A 72 6.74 -1.68 -1.38
CA SER A 72 7.75 -1.75 -0.32
C SER A 72 7.41 -0.91 0.91
N LEU A 73 6.70 0.22 0.73
CA LEU A 73 6.18 0.99 1.86
C LEU A 73 5.07 0.23 2.60
N ALA A 74 4.14 -0.38 1.87
CA ALA A 74 3.08 -1.19 2.47
C ALA A 74 3.66 -2.35 3.29
N GLU A 75 4.61 -3.10 2.72
CA GLU A 75 5.31 -4.19 3.41
C GLU A 75 5.98 -3.70 4.69
N HIS A 76 6.76 -2.61 4.60
CA HIS A 76 7.45 -2.02 5.75
C HIS A 76 6.50 -1.57 6.88
N PHE A 77 5.37 -0.92 6.55
CA PHE A 77 4.41 -0.49 7.56
C PHE A 77 3.57 -1.66 8.09
N ASN A 78 3.36 -2.71 7.31
CA ASN A 78 2.71 -3.92 7.76
C ASN A 78 3.57 -4.66 8.80
N GLU A 79 4.87 -4.80 8.56
CA GLU A 79 5.84 -5.36 9.52
C GLU A 79 5.83 -4.61 10.86
N GLN A 80 5.59 -3.30 10.82
CA GLN A 80 5.48 -2.47 12.02
C GLN A 80 4.08 -2.44 12.66
N LYS A 81 3.10 -3.17 12.10
CA LYS A 81 1.68 -3.11 12.49
C LYS A 81 1.08 -1.69 12.43
N LYS A 82 1.53 -0.89 11.46
CA LYS A 82 1.09 0.50 11.22
C LYS A 82 0.36 0.68 9.89
N LEU A 83 0.24 -0.37 9.08
CA LEU A 83 -0.52 -0.32 7.83
C LEU A 83 -2.01 -0.47 8.10
N ALA A 84 -2.80 0.55 7.77
CA ALA A 84 -4.25 0.53 7.95
C ALA A 84 -4.99 -0.12 6.77
N ALA A 85 -4.68 0.31 5.54
CA ALA A 85 -5.31 -0.18 4.33
C ALA A 85 -4.42 0.06 3.11
N THR A 86 -4.64 -0.73 2.06
CA THR A 86 -4.00 -0.56 0.75
C THR A 86 -4.99 -0.85 -0.36
N PHE A 87 -4.84 -0.15 -1.47
CA PHE A 87 -5.55 -0.47 -2.69
C PHE A 87 -4.59 -0.38 -3.87
N PHE A 88 -4.35 -1.52 -4.51
CA PHE A 88 -3.57 -1.60 -5.75
C PHE A 88 -4.48 -2.03 -6.90
N PHE A 89 -4.27 -1.43 -8.06
CA PHE A 89 -4.92 -1.93 -9.27
C PHE A 89 -4.19 -3.18 -9.74
N SER A 90 -4.91 -4.28 -9.90
CA SER A 90 -4.47 -5.44 -10.68
C SER A 90 -4.72 -5.14 -12.16
N GLN A 91 -3.73 -5.41 -13.01
CA GLN A 91 -3.95 -5.50 -14.47
C GLN A 91 -4.51 -6.86 -14.82
#